data_AF-A0A8H5EBT2-F1
#
_entry.id   AF-A0A8H5EBT2-F1
#
_cell.length_a   1.000
_cell.length_b   1.000
_cell.length_c   1.000
_cell.angle_alpha   90.00
_cell.angle_beta   90.00
_cell.angle_gamma   90.00
#
_symmetry.space_group_name_H-M   'P 1'
#
loop_
_entity.id
_entity.type
_entity.pdbx_description
1 polymer ?
#
loop_
_entity_poly.entity_id
_entity_poly.type
_entity_poly.pdbx_seq_one_letter_code
_entity_poly.pdbx_strand_id
1 'polypeptide(L)'
;MRQVHCKVKTGCLTCKIRRVKCDEKKPACRRCTSTGRKCDGYALMQKINPRDVAQSRMLLPRVSTLDSQALLPVEERRALGYFHSVISPRLSSARDGYFWTHLVMQLSESEAVVKHTILSISSLFESSEGKSVAPYTERFALQHYTQAIQRLKTIHSEPLVLLVCILFICVEYLLANNKIALQHCQHGLAIMEKCSNPWARRYLMPVFRRMTAVPMLFGPEDIESESMPALTYMIPTKFYCMEDAQYMMDDIFNRVVRLCHMRHRGVVFDMTEEYNTVGTHLQTWQTLFEKLQVDTTSLLYQAQERSLFMRLKLSYLELSADFRHEEHMGTFRQLRTCIYANAILYNT
;
A
#
# COMPACT_ATOMS: atom_id res chain seq x y z
N MET A 1 0.56 -28.35 -47.92
CA MET A 1 1.04 -27.12 -47.25
C MET A 1 -0.06 -26.61 -46.31
N ARG A 2 0.16 -26.60 -44.99
CA ARG A 2 -0.81 -26.04 -44.02
C ARG A 2 -0.65 -24.51 -43.98
N GLN A 3 -1.66 -23.79 -44.42
CA GLN A 3 -1.69 -22.33 -44.44
C GLN A 3 -1.67 -21.78 -43.00
N VAL A 4 -0.59 -21.08 -42.63
CA VAL A 4 -0.44 -20.45 -41.31
C VAL A 4 -1.25 -19.16 -41.32
N HIS A 5 -2.40 -19.18 -40.65
CA HIS A 5 -3.27 -18.01 -40.57
C HIS A 5 -2.72 -16.99 -39.55
N CYS A 6 -2.49 -15.75 -39.97
CA CYS A 6 -2.08 -14.66 -39.07
C CYS A 6 -3.03 -14.51 -37.88
N LYS A 7 -2.49 -14.59 -36.66
CA LYS A 7 -3.24 -14.39 -35.42
C LYS A 7 -3.64 -12.92 -35.30
N VAL A 8 -4.93 -12.61 -35.45
CA VAL A 8 -5.49 -11.30 -35.15
C VAL A 8 -5.43 -11.03 -33.64
N LYS A 9 -4.71 -9.97 -33.22
CA LYS A 9 -4.47 -9.59 -31.81
C LYS A 9 -5.71 -8.98 -31.13
N THR A 10 -6.76 -8.68 -31.87
CA THR A 10 -7.91 -7.86 -31.49
C THR A 10 -9.18 -8.66 -31.14
N GLY A 11 -9.15 -9.99 -31.18
CA GLY A 11 -10.32 -10.81 -30.82
C GLY A 11 -10.72 -10.74 -29.33
N CYS A 12 -12.00 -10.99 -29.04
CA CYS A 12 -12.51 -11.05 -27.67
C CYS A 12 -11.83 -12.16 -26.86
N LEU A 13 -11.80 -12.00 -25.54
CA LEU A 13 -11.13 -12.93 -24.62
C LEU A 13 -11.67 -14.36 -24.76
N THR A 14 -13.00 -14.52 -24.87
CA THR A 14 -13.64 -15.83 -25.05
C THR A 14 -13.21 -16.52 -26.36
N CYS A 15 -13.10 -15.78 -27.47
CA CYS A 15 -12.65 -16.35 -28.74
C CYS A 15 -11.15 -16.69 -28.71
N LYS A 16 -10.33 -15.88 -28.01
CA LYS A 16 -8.90 -16.15 -27.80
C LYS A 16 -8.67 -17.42 -26.99
N ILE A 17 -9.39 -17.60 -25.88
CA ILE A 17 -9.36 -18.82 -25.05
C ILE A 17 -9.73 -20.03 -25.91
N ARG A 18 -10.80 -19.91 -26.70
CA ARG A 18 -11.27 -20.96 -27.59
C ARG A 18 -10.40 -21.18 -28.83
N ARG A 19 -9.37 -20.36 -29.06
CA ARG A 19 -8.49 -20.38 -30.24
C ARG A 19 -9.27 -20.35 -31.57
N VAL A 20 -10.38 -19.62 -31.61
CA VAL A 20 -11.21 -19.43 -32.81
C VAL A 20 -11.16 -17.97 -33.28
N LYS A 21 -11.25 -17.73 -34.60
CA LYS A 21 -11.28 -16.37 -35.15
C LYS A 21 -12.49 -15.59 -34.60
N CYS A 22 -12.25 -14.40 -34.07
CA CYS A 22 -13.30 -13.51 -33.58
C CYS A 22 -13.81 -12.62 -34.72
N ASP A 23 -15.09 -12.27 -34.69
CA ASP A 23 -15.73 -11.34 -35.63
C ASP A 23 -15.68 -9.87 -35.17
N GLU A 24 -15.09 -9.59 -34.01
CA GLU A 24 -14.76 -8.25 -33.48
C GLU A 24 -15.95 -7.27 -33.29
N LYS A 25 -17.19 -7.76 -33.39
CA LYS A 25 -18.39 -6.97 -33.09
C LYS A 25 -18.47 -6.60 -31.60
N LYS A 26 -18.89 -5.36 -31.32
CA LYS A 26 -19.12 -4.80 -29.99
C LYS A 26 -20.63 -4.63 -29.74
N PRO A 27 -21.13 -4.77 -28.50
CA PRO A 27 -20.39 -5.06 -27.27
C PRO A 27 -19.99 -6.54 -27.10
N ALA A 28 -20.59 -7.46 -27.86
CA ALA A 28 -20.30 -8.90 -27.83
C ALA A 28 -20.13 -9.50 -29.23
N CYS A 29 -19.26 -10.50 -29.35
CA CYS A 29 -18.95 -11.17 -30.61
C CYS A 29 -20.10 -12.11 -31.04
N ARG A 30 -20.42 -12.18 -32.34
CA ARG A 30 -21.50 -13.08 -32.83
C ARG A 30 -21.20 -14.54 -32.56
N ARG A 31 -19.93 -14.98 -32.59
CA ARG A 31 -19.57 -16.37 -32.25
C ARG A 31 -19.83 -16.72 -30.80
N CYS A 32 -19.83 -15.74 -29.93
CA CYS A 32 -20.09 -15.88 -28.51
C CYS A 32 -21.61 -15.99 -28.32
N THR A 33 -22.35 -15.01 -28.85
CA THR A 33 -23.82 -14.93 -28.70
C THR A 33 -24.57 -16.02 -29.45
N SER A 34 -24.19 -16.38 -30.68
CA SER A 34 -24.83 -17.46 -31.46
C SER A 34 -24.70 -18.84 -30.83
N THR A 35 -23.71 -19.03 -29.95
CA THR A 35 -23.52 -20.29 -29.23
C THR A 35 -24.03 -20.25 -27.79
N GLY A 36 -24.81 -19.21 -27.43
CA GLY A 36 -25.38 -19.03 -26.09
C GLY A 36 -24.35 -18.71 -25.00
N ARG A 37 -23.11 -18.35 -25.36
CA ARG A 37 -22.03 -18.09 -24.39
C ARG A 37 -21.91 -16.60 -24.07
N LYS A 38 -21.64 -16.30 -22.80
CA LYS A 38 -21.24 -14.95 -22.35
C LYS A 38 -19.93 -14.56 -23.05
N CYS A 39 -19.91 -13.38 -23.67
CA CYS A 39 -18.72 -12.81 -24.28
C CYS A 39 -17.97 -11.98 -23.25
N ASP A 40 -16.75 -12.37 -22.89
CA ASP A 40 -15.92 -11.69 -21.89
C ASP A 40 -15.30 -10.38 -22.39
N GLY A 41 -15.81 -9.87 -23.51
CA GLY A 41 -15.40 -8.60 -24.11
C GLY A 41 -13.99 -8.63 -24.71
N TYR A 42 -13.52 -7.44 -25.09
CA TYR A 42 -12.21 -7.21 -25.68
C TYR A 42 -11.30 -6.65 -24.60
N ALA A 43 -10.12 -7.25 -24.41
CA ALA A 43 -9.11 -6.67 -23.53
C ALA A 43 -8.75 -5.27 -24.04
N LEU A 44 -8.87 -4.25 -23.18
CA LEU A 44 -8.29 -2.94 -23.41
C LEU A 44 -6.76 -3.09 -23.37
N MET A 45 -6.18 -3.52 -24.48
CA MET A 45 -4.73 -3.38 -24.67
C MET A 45 -4.46 -1.89 -24.84
N GLN A 46 -4.29 -1.19 -23.72
CA GLN A 46 -3.53 0.06 -23.70
C GLN A 46 -2.18 -0.24 -24.34
N LYS A 47 -1.80 0.56 -25.34
CA LYS A 47 -0.53 0.42 -26.05
C LYS A 47 0.61 0.67 -25.07
N ILE A 48 1.14 -0.39 -24.47
CA ILE A 48 2.34 -0.32 -23.65
C ILE A 48 3.50 -0.05 -24.60
N ASN A 49 4.19 1.09 -24.44
CA ASN A 49 5.37 1.40 -25.21
C ASN A 49 6.51 0.43 -24.79
N PRO A 50 7.29 -0.12 -25.73
CA PRO A 50 8.40 -1.03 -25.41
C PRO A 50 9.47 -0.41 -24.48
N ARG A 51 9.54 0.93 -24.41
CA ARG A 51 10.42 1.68 -23.51
C ARG A 51 10.00 1.59 -22.04
N ASP A 52 8.69 1.50 -21.75
CA ASP A 52 8.17 1.34 -20.38
C ASP A 52 8.47 -0.06 -19.81
N VAL A 53 8.57 -1.06 -20.69
CA VAL A 53 8.93 -2.44 -20.31
C VAL A 53 10.40 -2.54 -19.91
N ALA A 54 11.29 -1.72 -20.50
CA ALA A 54 12.71 -1.73 -20.15
C ALA A 54 12.98 -1.17 -18.74
N GLN A 55 12.26 -0.11 -18.33
CA GLN A 55 12.32 0.40 -16.95
C GLN A 55 11.66 -0.57 -15.95
N SER A 56 10.58 -1.26 -16.34
CA SER A 56 9.95 -2.27 -15.48
C SER A 56 10.77 -3.56 -15.33
N ARG A 57 11.72 -3.84 -16.25
CA ARG A 57 12.63 -4.99 -16.16
C ARG A 57 13.73 -4.84 -15.11
N MET A 58 14.03 -3.61 -14.66
CA MET A 58 15.01 -3.40 -13.59
C MET A 58 14.49 -3.85 -12.20
N LEU A 59 13.20 -4.18 -12.07
CA LEU A 59 12.56 -4.61 -10.82
C LEU A 59 11.93 -6.02 -10.94
N LEU A 60 12.29 -6.81 -11.96
CA LEU A 60 11.83 -8.19 -12.07
C LEU A 60 12.67 -9.13 -11.17
N PRO A 61 12.08 -10.22 -10.64
CA PRO A 61 12.75 -11.07 -9.66
C PRO A 61 13.98 -11.74 -10.25
N ARG A 62 15.15 -11.53 -9.64
CA ARG A 62 16.29 -12.45 -9.77
C ARG A 62 16.05 -13.59 -8.78
N VAL A 63 16.17 -14.83 -9.21
CA VAL A 63 16.04 -15.99 -8.32
C VAL A 63 17.22 -15.98 -7.36
N SER A 64 16.92 -15.88 -6.07
CA SER A 64 17.86 -15.94 -4.97
C SER A 64 18.54 -17.31 -4.95
N THR A 65 19.84 -17.37 -5.21
CA THR A 65 20.62 -18.59 -4.97
C THR A 65 20.90 -18.68 -3.47
N LEU A 66 20.49 -19.77 -2.82
CA LEU A 66 20.72 -20.04 -1.39
C LEU A 66 22.19 -19.79 -0.95
N ASP A 67 23.15 -19.96 -1.86
CA ASP A 67 24.57 -19.68 -1.63
C ASP A 67 24.90 -18.22 -1.28
N SER A 68 24.11 -17.25 -1.75
CA SER A 68 24.40 -15.82 -1.54
C SER A 68 24.08 -15.34 -0.12
N GLN A 69 23.14 -15.99 0.58
CA GLN A 69 22.78 -15.64 1.96
C GLN A 69 23.72 -16.29 2.98
N ALA A 70 24.34 -17.43 2.64
CA ALA A 70 25.32 -18.10 3.49
C ALA A 70 26.61 -17.29 3.66
N LEU A 71 26.97 -16.44 2.69
CA LEU A 71 28.17 -15.59 2.71
C LEU A 71 28.01 -14.29 3.53
N LEU A 72 26.80 -13.97 3.99
CA LEU A 72 26.56 -12.75 4.77
C LEU A 72 27.11 -12.87 6.19
N PRO A 73 27.55 -11.75 6.82
CA PRO A 73 27.81 -11.70 8.25
C PRO A 73 26.65 -12.28 9.06
N VAL A 74 26.94 -12.89 10.20
CA VAL A 74 25.94 -13.60 11.03
C VAL A 74 24.82 -12.66 11.45
N GLU A 75 25.18 -11.42 11.78
CA GLU A 75 24.29 -10.35 12.20
C GLU A 75 23.35 -9.93 11.07
N GLU A 76 23.89 -9.72 9.86
CA GLU A 76 23.07 -9.39 8.68
C GLU A 76 22.12 -10.53 8.32
N ARG A 77 22.60 -11.78 8.35
CA ARG A 77 21.77 -12.96 8.04
C ARG A 77 20.64 -13.12 9.04
N ARG A 78 20.93 -12.93 10.34
CA ARG A 78 19.92 -12.96 11.41
C ARG A 78 18.88 -11.86 11.21
N ALA A 79 19.32 -10.61 11.00
CA ALA A 79 18.42 -9.47 10.83
C ALA A 79 17.54 -9.61 9.56
N LEU A 80 18.07 -10.15 8.46
CA LEU A 80 17.28 -10.48 7.26
C LEU A 80 16.26 -11.59 7.55
N GLY A 81 16.68 -12.65 8.24
CA GLY A 81 15.79 -13.73 8.65
C GLY A 81 14.65 -13.23 9.55
N TYR A 82 14.96 -12.33 10.49
CA TYR A 82 13.97 -11.70 11.36
C TYR A 82 13.01 -10.80 10.56
N PHE A 83 13.51 -10.02 9.61
CA PHE A 83 12.65 -9.24 8.72
C PHE A 83 11.65 -10.13 7.99
N HIS A 84 12.15 -11.19 7.36
CA HIS A 84 11.33 -12.12 6.57
C HIS A 84 10.26 -12.81 7.42
N SER A 85 10.66 -13.41 8.55
CA SER A 85 9.79 -14.25 9.36
C SER A 85 8.87 -13.51 10.33
N VAL A 86 9.26 -12.30 10.77
CA VAL A 86 8.54 -11.56 11.81
C VAL A 86 8.00 -10.24 11.30
N ILE A 87 8.84 -9.38 10.72
CA ILE A 87 8.43 -8.01 10.38
C ILE A 87 7.55 -7.99 9.14
N SER A 88 7.95 -8.71 8.09
CA SER A 88 7.23 -8.68 6.81
C SER A 88 5.78 -9.14 6.93
N PRO A 89 5.43 -10.22 7.65
CA PRO A 89 4.04 -10.61 7.86
C PRO A 89 3.29 -9.63 8.77
N ARG A 90 4.01 -8.92 9.66
CA ARG A 90 3.39 -7.99 10.60
C ARG A 90 3.03 -6.63 10.00
N LEU A 91 3.90 -6.12 9.11
CA LEU A 91 3.65 -4.89 8.35
C LEU A 91 2.63 -5.11 7.23
N SER A 92 2.50 -6.36 6.77
CA SER A 92 1.53 -6.78 5.75
C SER A 92 0.09 -6.63 6.21
N SER A 93 -0.70 -5.88 5.46
CA SER A 93 -2.16 -5.95 5.44
C SER A 93 -2.64 -6.90 4.33
N ALA A 94 -3.95 -7.14 4.29
CA ALA A 94 -4.60 -7.91 3.21
C ALA A 94 -4.32 -7.38 1.79
N ARG A 95 -3.78 -6.17 1.64
CA ARG A 95 -3.53 -5.52 0.34
C ARG A 95 -2.04 -5.40 -0.02
N ASP A 96 -1.22 -4.99 0.93
CA ASP A 96 0.22 -4.76 0.73
C ASP A 96 1.05 -5.94 1.23
N GLY A 97 0.42 -7.10 1.50
CA GLY A 97 1.14 -8.31 1.86
C GLY A 97 2.26 -8.63 0.87
N TYR A 98 1.97 -8.55 -0.43
CA TYR A 98 2.97 -8.72 -1.48
C TYR A 98 4.11 -7.68 -1.39
N PHE A 99 3.83 -6.44 -0.99
CA PHE A 99 4.84 -5.39 -0.88
C PHE A 99 5.90 -5.77 0.17
N TRP A 100 5.50 -6.13 1.39
CA TRP A 100 6.46 -6.44 2.45
C TRP A 100 7.10 -7.82 2.32
N THR A 101 6.29 -8.84 2.04
CA THR A 101 6.76 -10.24 2.06
C THR A 101 7.59 -10.60 0.83
N HIS A 102 7.29 -10.01 -0.34
CA HIS A 102 7.96 -10.37 -1.59
C HIS A 102 8.76 -9.20 -2.15
N LEU A 103 8.14 -8.05 -2.40
CA LEU A 103 8.78 -6.98 -3.15
C LEU A 103 9.99 -6.37 -2.40
N VAL A 104 9.80 -5.99 -1.13
CA VAL A 104 10.89 -5.44 -0.30
C VAL A 104 12.00 -6.48 -0.13
N MET A 105 11.64 -7.75 0.06
CA MET A 105 12.62 -8.84 0.17
C MET A 105 13.43 -9.03 -1.11
N GLN A 106 12.77 -9.08 -2.27
CA GLN A 106 13.42 -9.22 -3.57
C GLN A 106 14.36 -8.04 -3.86
N LEU A 107 13.91 -6.81 -3.59
CA LEU A 107 14.74 -5.63 -3.80
C LEU A 107 15.90 -5.55 -2.82
N SER A 108 15.81 -6.16 -1.65
CA SER A 108 16.96 -6.24 -0.73
C SER A 108 18.12 -7.07 -1.28
N GLU A 109 17.87 -7.95 -2.25
CA GLU A 109 18.92 -8.75 -2.88
C GLU A 109 19.63 -8.01 -4.02
N SER A 110 18.91 -7.16 -4.74
CA SER A 110 19.45 -6.40 -5.87
C SER A 110 19.92 -5.00 -5.49
N GLU A 111 19.28 -4.36 -4.51
CA GLU A 111 19.48 -2.96 -4.15
C GLU A 111 20.06 -2.82 -2.74
N ALA A 112 21.34 -2.44 -2.66
CA ALA A 112 22.06 -2.30 -1.39
C ALA A 112 21.39 -1.29 -0.42
N VAL A 113 20.77 -0.23 -0.96
CA VAL A 113 20.00 0.73 -0.15
C VAL A 113 18.85 0.06 0.59
N VAL A 114 18.14 -0.86 -0.09
CA VAL A 114 16.99 -1.57 0.48
C VAL A 114 17.49 -2.53 1.53
N LYS A 115 18.54 -3.29 1.22
CA LYS A 115 19.21 -4.19 2.16
C LYS A 115 19.59 -3.50 3.47
N HIS A 116 20.35 -2.40 3.39
CA HIS A 116 20.76 -1.67 4.58
C HIS A 116 19.57 -1.11 5.36
N THR A 117 18.53 -0.64 4.67
CA THR A 117 17.34 -0.13 5.36
C THR A 117 16.61 -1.23 6.12
N ILE A 118 16.38 -2.41 5.52
CA ILE A 118 15.69 -3.50 6.21
C ILE A 118 16.50 -4.09 7.37
N LEU A 119 17.83 -4.11 7.26
CA LEU A 119 18.71 -4.51 8.36
C LEU A 119 18.58 -3.56 9.56
N SER A 120 18.51 -2.25 9.29
CA SER A 120 18.26 -1.24 10.32
C SER A 120 16.89 -1.41 10.96
N ILE A 121 15.83 -1.56 10.15
CA ILE A 121 14.46 -1.82 10.62
C ILE A 121 14.42 -3.06 11.52
N SER A 122 15.02 -4.18 11.09
CA SER A 122 15.06 -5.41 11.90
C SER A 122 15.66 -5.19 13.27
N SER A 123 16.81 -4.52 13.30
CA SER A 123 17.55 -4.28 14.52
C SER A 123 16.77 -3.36 15.49
N LEU A 124 16.21 -2.26 14.99
CA LEU A 124 15.38 -1.36 15.80
C LEU A 124 14.10 -2.03 16.30
N PHE A 125 13.46 -2.83 15.45
CA PHE A 125 12.24 -3.55 15.82
C PHE A 125 12.51 -4.59 16.92
N GLU A 126 13.57 -5.40 16.79
CA GLU A 126 13.99 -6.34 17.85
C GLU A 126 14.25 -5.62 19.18
N SER A 127 14.89 -4.45 19.12
CA SER A 127 15.13 -3.61 20.30
C SER A 127 13.83 -3.11 20.94
N SER A 128 12.87 -2.68 20.11
CA SER A 128 11.57 -2.17 20.58
C SER A 128 10.70 -3.24 21.25
N GLU A 129 10.84 -4.51 20.86
CA GLU A 129 10.09 -5.63 21.47
C GLU A 129 10.69 -6.13 22.79
N GLY A 130 11.80 -5.55 23.25
CA GLY A 130 12.52 -6.03 24.44
C GLY A 130 13.12 -7.44 24.26
N LYS A 131 13.20 -7.94 23.02
CA LYS A 131 13.76 -9.25 22.67
C LYS A 131 15.25 -9.17 22.30
N SER A 132 15.89 -8.02 22.53
CA SER A 132 17.30 -7.82 22.16
C SER A 132 18.20 -8.77 22.96
N VAL A 133 18.79 -9.73 22.27
CA VAL A 133 19.74 -10.71 22.84
C VAL A 133 21.17 -10.13 22.87
N ALA A 134 21.42 -8.92 22.33
CA ALA A 134 22.78 -8.38 22.19
C ALA A 134 22.90 -6.87 22.50
N PRO A 135 24.04 -6.42 23.05
CA PRO A 135 24.33 -5.01 23.36
C PRO A 135 24.72 -4.14 22.14
N TYR A 136 24.77 -4.71 20.92
CA TYR A 136 25.27 -4.03 19.70
C TYR A 136 24.17 -3.57 18.73
N THR A 137 22.90 -3.78 19.08
CA THR A 137 21.73 -3.61 18.20
C THR A 137 21.54 -2.16 17.71
N GLU A 138 21.62 -1.17 18.60
CA GLU A 138 21.42 0.24 18.20
C GLU A 138 22.55 0.74 17.28
N ARG A 139 23.81 0.42 17.59
CA ARG A 139 24.96 0.79 16.75
C ARG A 139 24.86 0.15 15.36
N PHE A 140 24.50 -1.12 15.30
CA PHE A 140 24.28 -1.84 14.05
C PHE A 140 23.16 -1.18 13.23
N ALA A 141 22.03 -0.83 13.86
CA ALA A 141 20.93 -0.15 13.22
C ALA A 141 21.34 1.20 12.60
N LEU A 142 22.03 2.04 13.38
CA LEU A 142 22.46 3.38 12.93
C LEU A 142 23.54 3.32 11.85
N GLN A 143 24.45 2.34 11.92
CA GLN A 143 25.46 2.10 10.89
C GLN A 143 24.82 1.76 9.54
N HIS A 144 23.87 0.83 9.53
CA HIS A 144 23.16 0.49 8.30
C HIS A 144 22.25 1.61 7.83
N TYR A 145 21.60 2.36 8.73
CA TYR A 145 20.80 3.50 8.32
C TYR A 145 21.65 4.58 7.63
N THR A 146 22.82 4.90 8.21
CA THR A 146 23.78 5.85 7.61
C THR A 146 24.24 5.38 6.23
N GLN A 147 24.55 4.10 6.07
CA GLN A 147 24.92 3.53 4.77
C GLN A 147 23.76 3.63 3.76
N ALA A 148 22.51 3.39 4.18
CA ALA A 148 21.35 3.55 3.31
C ALA A 148 21.20 5.01 2.83
N ILE A 149 21.35 6.00 3.72
CA ILE A 149 21.31 7.43 3.38
C ILE A 149 22.41 7.77 2.36
N GLN A 150 23.63 7.27 2.56
CA GLN A 150 24.73 7.50 1.62
C GLN A 150 24.44 6.91 0.24
N ARG A 151 23.87 5.69 0.18
CA ARG A 151 23.49 5.03 -1.08
C ARG A 151 22.33 5.73 -1.78
N LEU A 152 21.37 6.27 -1.04
CA LEU A 152 20.22 6.99 -1.61
C LEU A 152 20.66 8.17 -2.49
N LYS A 153 21.76 8.86 -2.11
CA LYS A 153 22.30 9.99 -2.87
C LYS A 153 22.72 9.66 -4.30
N THR A 154 22.96 8.38 -4.60
CA THR A 154 23.39 7.93 -5.93
C THR A 154 22.26 7.29 -6.74
N ILE A 155 21.03 7.29 -6.23
CA ILE A 155 19.88 6.65 -6.90
C ILE A 155 19.17 7.65 -7.80
N HIS A 156 18.91 7.23 -9.04
CA HIS A 156 18.20 8.05 -10.03
C HIS A 156 16.80 7.51 -10.39
N SER A 157 16.44 6.32 -9.90
CA SER A 157 15.16 5.68 -10.18
C SER A 157 14.07 6.19 -9.23
N GLU A 158 13.10 6.97 -9.74
CA GLU A 158 11.99 7.48 -8.92
C GLU A 158 11.23 6.38 -8.14
N PRO A 159 10.87 5.22 -8.73
CA PRO A 159 10.19 4.16 -7.99
C PRO A 159 11.02 3.60 -6.84
N LEU A 160 12.34 3.52 -7.00
CA LEU A 160 13.23 3.04 -5.93
C LEU A 160 13.38 4.08 -4.82
N VAL A 161 13.51 5.37 -5.17
CA VAL A 161 13.51 6.48 -4.20
C VAL A 161 12.23 6.47 -3.37
N LEU A 162 11.08 6.32 -4.01
CA LEU A 162 9.77 6.23 -3.34
C LEU A 162 9.68 5.03 -2.40
N LEU A 163 10.21 3.87 -2.81
CA LEU A 163 10.25 2.68 -1.96
C LEU A 163 11.18 2.87 -0.75
N VAL A 164 12.38 3.41 -0.96
CA VAL A 164 13.31 3.70 0.15
C VAL A 164 12.72 4.74 1.09
N CYS A 165 11.99 5.72 0.57
CA CYS A 165 11.26 6.69 1.38
C CYS A 165 10.23 6.03 2.31
N ILE A 166 9.47 5.04 1.82
CA ILE A 166 8.58 4.22 2.68
C ILE A 166 9.37 3.52 3.80
N LEU A 167 10.52 2.93 3.47
CA LEU A 167 11.32 2.22 4.45
C LEU A 167 11.96 3.18 5.48
N PHE A 168 12.37 4.38 5.07
CA PHE A 168 12.89 5.42 5.96
C PHE A 168 11.81 5.94 6.91
N ILE A 169 10.56 6.08 6.44
CA ILE A 169 9.42 6.37 7.32
C ILE A 169 9.33 5.34 8.45
N CYS A 170 9.48 4.05 8.14
CA CYS A 170 9.49 3.00 9.17
C CYS A 170 10.67 3.12 10.15
N VAL A 171 11.87 3.43 9.65
CA VAL A 171 13.05 3.66 10.52
C VAL A 171 12.81 4.84 11.46
N GLU A 172 12.33 5.97 10.95
CA GLU A 172 12.08 7.16 11.75
C GLU A 172 10.97 6.94 12.79
N TYR A 173 9.93 6.15 12.48
CA TYR A 173 8.95 5.74 13.50
C TYR A 173 9.55 4.87 14.59
N LEU A 174 10.41 3.91 14.23
CA LEU A 174 11.10 3.06 15.19
C LEU A 174 12.08 3.85 16.08
N LEU A 175 12.63 4.95 15.56
CA LEU A 175 13.44 5.92 16.30
C LEU A 175 12.62 6.98 17.05
N ALA A 176 11.28 6.93 16.98
CA ALA A 176 10.36 7.93 17.54
C ALA A 176 10.53 9.37 16.98
N ASN A 177 11.17 9.53 15.82
CA ASN A 177 11.36 10.80 15.13
C ASN A 177 10.17 11.15 14.23
N ASN A 178 8.99 11.34 14.83
CA ASN A 178 7.74 11.54 14.10
C ASN A 178 7.76 12.72 13.13
N LYS A 179 8.49 13.80 13.46
CA LYS A 179 8.66 14.97 12.59
C LYS A 179 9.38 14.63 11.29
N ILE A 180 10.46 13.85 11.36
CA ILE A 180 11.24 13.43 10.17
C ILE A 180 10.43 12.41 9.35
N ALA A 181 9.76 11.47 10.03
CA ALA A 181 8.86 10.53 9.36
C ALA A 181 7.76 11.26 8.56
N LEU A 182 7.17 12.32 9.14
CA LEU A 182 6.19 13.15 8.46
C LEU A 182 6.77 13.88 7.25
N GLN A 183 7.97 14.45 7.39
CA GLN A 183 8.68 15.06 6.28
C GLN A 183 8.90 14.04 5.16
N HIS A 184 9.32 12.81 5.46
CA HIS A 184 9.43 11.77 4.43
C HIS A 184 8.09 11.47 3.77
N CYS A 185 6.98 11.40 4.51
CA CYS A 185 5.64 11.26 3.94
C CYS A 185 5.32 12.40 2.96
N GLN A 186 5.55 13.65 3.34
CA GLN A 186 5.28 14.83 2.51
C GLN A 186 6.10 14.81 1.21
N HIS A 187 7.41 14.63 1.32
CA HIS A 187 8.30 14.58 0.16
C HIS A 187 7.97 13.39 -0.75
N GLY A 188 7.70 12.21 -0.16
CA GLY A 188 7.31 11.00 -0.89
C GLY A 188 6.01 11.18 -1.67
N LEU A 189 5.00 11.83 -1.07
CA LEU A 189 3.76 12.17 -1.76
C LEU A 189 3.96 13.18 -2.89
N ALA A 190 4.75 14.23 -2.67
CA ALA A 190 5.06 15.22 -3.70
C ALA A 190 5.78 14.61 -4.92
N ILE A 191 6.66 13.63 -4.68
CA ILE A 191 7.29 12.85 -5.76
C ILE A 191 6.26 11.93 -6.43
N MET A 192 5.42 11.25 -5.65
CA MET A 192 4.40 10.33 -6.16
C MET A 192 3.35 11.02 -7.04
N GLU A 193 2.97 12.26 -6.74
CA GLU A 193 2.06 13.05 -7.57
C GLU A 193 2.61 13.25 -8.98
N LYS A 194 3.89 13.61 -9.08
CA LYS A 194 4.61 13.83 -10.35
C LYS A 194 5.01 12.53 -11.03
N CYS A 195 5.09 11.43 -10.28
CA CYS A 195 5.50 10.14 -10.80
C CYS A 195 4.44 9.55 -11.74
N SER A 196 4.81 9.40 -13.01
CA SER A 196 3.99 8.80 -14.06
C SER A 196 4.10 7.27 -14.11
N ASN A 197 5.01 6.68 -13.32
CA ASN A 197 5.28 5.25 -13.36
C ASN A 197 4.08 4.44 -12.82
N PRO A 198 3.41 3.60 -13.64
CA PRO A 198 2.22 2.87 -13.21
C PRO A 198 2.50 1.84 -12.11
N TRP A 199 3.71 1.28 -12.09
CA TRP A 199 4.13 0.32 -11.08
C TRP A 199 4.25 0.99 -9.70
N ALA A 200 4.89 2.15 -9.63
CA ALA A 200 5.03 2.90 -8.38
C ALA A 200 3.65 3.30 -7.82
N ARG A 201 2.75 3.79 -8.68
CA ARG A 201 1.39 4.14 -8.27
C ARG A 201 0.58 2.93 -7.80
N ARG A 202 0.76 1.77 -8.42
CA ARG A 202 0.03 0.55 -8.04
C ARG A 202 0.50 -0.01 -6.70
N TYR A 203 1.80 -0.11 -6.48
CA TYR A 203 2.37 -0.85 -5.34
C TYR A 203 2.78 0.04 -4.17
N LEU A 204 3.20 1.29 -4.41
CA LEU A 204 3.74 2.16 -3.37
C LEU A 204 2.71 3.15 -2.82
N MET A 205 1.82 3.69 -3.67
CA MET A 205 0.77 4.62 -3.24
C MET A 205 -0.09 4.08 -2.08
N PRO A 206 -0.60 2.83 -2.10
CA PRO A 206 -1.39 2.32 -0.97
C PRO A 206 -0.59 2.32 0.34
N VAL A 207 0.72 2.09 0.28
CA VAL A 207 1.59 2.08 1.46
C VAL A 207 1.78 3.51 1.98
N PHE A 208 2.08 4.48 1.10
CA PHE A 208 2.17 5.89 1.47
C PHE A 208 0.91 6.41 2.15
N ARG A 209 -0.27 6.12 1.59
CA ARG A 209 -1.55 6.56 2.18
C ARG A 209 -1.76 6.06 3.60
N ARG A 210 -1.35 4.82 3.89
CA ARG A 210 -1.47 4.29 5.26
C ARG A 210 -0.44 4.94 6.19
N MET A 211 0.80 5.07 5.73
CA MET A 211 1.88 5.66 6.54
C MET A 211 1.62 7.13 6.88
N THR A 212 0.93 7.89 6.03
CA THR A 212 0.59 9.29 6.31
C THR A 212 -0.40 9.48 7.46
N ALA A 213 -1.22 8.47 7.77
CA ALA A 213 -2.16 8.54 8.90
C ALA A 213 -1.49 8.29 10.25
N VAL A 214 -0.33 7.62 10.25
CA VAL A 214 0.36 7.18 11.47
C VAL A 214 0.74 8.36 12.40
N PRO A 215 1.37 9.45 11.94
CA PRO A 215 1.74 10.56 12.83
C PRO A 215 0.52 11.32 13.35
N MET A 216 -0.58 11.35 12.59
CA MET A 216 -1.80 12.05 13.02
C MET A 216 -2.51 11.32 14.15
N LEU A 217 -2.45 9.99 14.14
CA LEU A 217 -3.02 9.13 15.17
C LEU A 217 -2.12 8.98 16.40
N PHE A 218 -0.79 9.04 16.22
CA PHE A 218 0.16 8.56 17.24
C PHE A 218 1.39 9.44 17.44
N GLY A 219 1.55 10.51 16.67
CA GLY A 219 2.66 11.45 16.80
C GLY A 219 2.44 12.43 17.96
N PRO A 220 3.53 13.04 18.47
CA PRO A 220 3.48 14.01 19.56
C PRO A 220 2.63 15.24 19.22
N GLU A 221 2.12 15.89 20.26
CA GLU A 221 1.17 17.01 20.21
C GLU A 221 1.74 18.28 19.53
N ASP A 222 3.00 18.29 19.15
CA ASP A 222 3.73 19.41 18.53
C ASP A 222 3.81 19.34 16.98
N ILE A 223 3.31 18.28 16.34
CA ILE A 223 3.31 18.17 14.87
C ILE A 223 2.43 19.25 14.22
N GLU A 224 2.99 20.25 13.53
CA GLU A 224 2.22 21.32 12.87
C GLU A 224 1.17 20.77 11.89
N SER A 225 -0.10 21.04 12.21
CA SER A 225 -1.31 20.49 11.57
C SER A 225 -1.48 20.96 10.11
N GLU A 226 -0.89 22.09 9.74
CA GLU A 226 -0.96 22.70 8.41
C GLU A 226 -0.06 22.01 7.37
N SER A 227 0.86 21.14 7.80
CA SER A 227 1.91 20.60 6.94
C SER A 227 1.52 19.37 6.11
N MET A 228 0.37 18.74 6.40
CA MET A 228 0.00 17.49 5.72
C MET A 228 -0.89 17.72 4.49
N PRO A 229 -0.40 17.42 3.27
CA PRO A 229 -1.19 17.61 2.07
C PRO A 229 -2.41 16.71 2.12
N ALA A 230 -3.59 17.30 1.91
CA ALA A 230 -4.80 16.54 1.64
C ALA A 230 -4.54 15.74 0.36
N LEU A 231 -4.48 14.41 0.48
CA LEU A 231 -4.36 13.54 -0.68
C LEU A 231 -5.55 13.83 -1.59
N THR A 232 -5.29 14.38 -2.77
CA THR A 232 -6.36 14.70 -3.72
C THR A 232 -6.78 13.39 -4.38
N TYR A 233 -7.79 12.74 -3.80
CA TYR A 233 -8.38 11.56 -4.39
C TYR A 233 -9.51 11.95 -5.34
N MET A 234 -9.36 11.54 -6.60
CA MET A 234 -10.45 11.60 -7.57
C MET A 234 -11.49 10.54 -7.18
N ILE A 235 -12.70 11.00 -6.84
CA ILE A 235 -13.82 10.10 -6.53
C ILE A 235 -14.13 9.28 -7.79
N PRO A 236 -14.02 7.94 -7.75
CA PRO A 236 -14.32 7.11 -8.90
C PRO A 236 -15.83 7.10 -9.18
N THR A 237 -16.21 7.01 -10.44
CA THR A 237 -17.64 6.88 -10.83
C THR A 237 -18.18 5.46 -10.66
N LYS A 238 -17.29 4.47 -10.51
CA LYS A 238 -17.61 3.05 -10.34
C LYS A 238 -16.42 2.30 -9.71
N PHE A 239 -16.70 1.32 -8.86
CA PHE A 239 -15.72 0.31 -8.46
C PHE A 239 -15.74 -0.87 -9.46
N TYR A 240 -14.59 -1.18 -10.03
CA TYR A 240 -14.39 -2.34 -10.91
C TYR A 240 -13.91 -3.57 -10.14
N CYS A 241 -13.26 -3.35 -9.00
CA CYS A 241 -12.73 -4.39 -8.14
C CYS A 241 -12.66 -3.91 -6.69
N MET A 242 -12.35 -4.82 -5.77
CA MET A 242 -12.26 -4.55 -4.34
C MET A 242 -11.20 -3.49 -4.01
N GLU A 243 -10.15 -3.41 -4.83
CA GLU A 243 -9.08 -2.44 -4.71
C GLU A 243 -9.55 -0.99 -4.85
N ASP A 244 -10.53 -0.73 -5.71
CA ASP A 244 -11.09 0.62 -5.89
C ASP A 244 -11.84 1.06 -4.62
N ALA A 245 -12.61 0.14 -4.03
CA ALA A 245 -13.27 0.35 -2.74
C ALA A 245 -12.26 0.60 -1.62
N GLN A 246 -11.18 -0.18 -1.56
CA GLN A 246 -10.11 0.03 -0.59
C GLN A 246 -9.44 1.39 -0.76
N TYR A 247 -9.10 1.80 -1.99
CA TYR A 247 -8.45 3.09 -2.23
C TYR A 247 -9.28 4.28 -1.77
N MET A 248 -10.59 4.25 -2.02
CA MET A 248 -11.49 5.31 -1.59
C MET A 248 -11.71 5.28 -0.07
N MET A 249 -11.80 4.09 0.55
CA MET A 249 -11.91 3.97 2.01
C MET A 249 -10.65 4.46 2.72
N ASP A 250 -9.45 4.15 2.20
CA ASP A 250 -8.18 4.64 2.75
C ASP A 250 -8.15 6.19 2.74
N ASP A 251 -8.66 6.81 1.68
CA ASP A 251 -8.74 8.27 1.57
C ASP A 251 -9.74 8.89 2.57
N ILE A 252 -10.96 8.34 2.62
CA ILE A 252 -11.99 8.75 3.58
C ILE A 252 -11.46 8.64 5.01
N PHE A 253 -10.86 7.51 5.35
CA PHE A 253 -10.34 7.25 6.68
C PHE A 253 -9.21 8.22 7.04
N ASN A 254 -8.31 8.53 6.11
CA ASN A 254 -7.26 9.52 6.33
C ASN A 254 -7.83 10.92 6.59
N ARG A 255 -8.91 11.32 5.89
CA ARG A 255 -9.61 12.58 6.14
C ARG A 255 -10.26 12.61 7.53
N VAL A 256 -10.90 11.51 7.93
CA VAL A 256 -11.47 11.37 9.29
C VAL A 256 -10.38 11.50 10.35
N VAL A 257 -9.27 10.79 10.20
CA VAL A 257 -8.13 10.89 11.13
C VAL A 257 -7.62 12.32 11.23
N ARG A 258 -7.50 13.03 10.09
CA ARG A 258 -7.10 14.44 10.06
C ARG A 258 -8.11 15.34 10.77
N LEU A 259 -9.41 15.12 10.56
CA LEU A 259 -10.48 15.83 11.25
C LEU A 259 -10.40 15.63 12.77
N CYS A 260 -10.26 14.40 13.25
CA CYS A 260 -10.11 14.08 14.66
C CYS A 260 -8.89 14.78 15.26
N HIS A 261 -7.76 14.76 14.55
CA HIS A 261 -6.52 15.42 14.95
C HIS A 261 -6.68 16.95 15.05
N MET A 262 -7.25 17.58 14.02
CA MET A 262 -7.51 19.03 13.99
C MET A 262 -8.45 19.47 15.11
N ARG A 263 -9.53 18.71 15.35
CA ARG A 263 -10.51 18.95 16.42
C ARG A 263 -9.84 18.91 17.80
N HIS A 264 -9.00 17.92 18.05
CA HIS A 264 -8.30 17.78 19.34
C HIS A 264 -7.40 18.99 19.64
N ARG A 265 -6.84 19.61 18.61
CA ARG A 265 -5.93 20.75 18.73
C ARG A 265 -6.59 22.13 18.68
N GLY A 266 -7.91 22.18 18.50
CA GLY A 266 -8.64 23.45 18.41
C GLY A 266 -8.21 24.33 17.24
N VAL A 267 -7.66 23.73 16.17
CA VAL A 267 -7.26 24.48 14.97
C VAL A 267 -8.49 25.04 14.29
N VAL A 268 -8.48 26.36 14.02
CA VAL A 268 -9.59 27.06 13.35
C VAL A 268 -9.55 26.71 11.86
N PHE A 269 -10.41 25.79 11.45
CA PHE A 269 -10.66 25.41 10.06
C PHE A 269 -12.16 25.25 9.85
N ASP A 270 -12.64 25.28 8.60
CA ASP A 270 -14.05 24.95 8.31
C ASP A 270 -14.31 23.46 8.51
N MET A 271 -14.49 23.10 9.78
CA MET A 271 -14.83 21.74 10.18
C MET A 271 -16.12 21.30 9.49
N THR A 272 -17.08 22.21 9.30
CA THR A 272 -18.40 21.91 8.73
C THR A 272 -18.28 21.45 7.28
N GLU A 273 -17.50 22.16 6.46
CA GLU A 273 -17.27 21.78 5.06
C GLU A 273 -16.58 20.41 4.93
N GLU A 274 -15.57 20.14 5.77
CA GLU A 274 -14.86 18.86 5.73
C GLU A 274 -15.72 17.72 6.30
N TYR A 275 -16.54 17.95 7.34
CA TYR A 275 -17.56 16.99 7.81
C TYR A 275 -18.54 16.63 6.69
N ASN A 276 -19.05 17.63 5.96
CA ASN A 276 -19.98 17.42 4.85
C ASN A 276 -19.30 16.65 3.70
N THR A 277 -18.05 16.98 3.39
CA THR A 277 -17.25 16.31 2.36
C THR A 277 -17.06 14.83 2.70
N VAL A 278 -16.62 14.54 3.92
CA VAL A 278 -16.42 13.16 4.38
C VAL A 278 -17.73 12.39 4.40
N GLY A 279 -18.82 12.99 4.88
CA GLY A 279 -20.16 12.39 4.85
C GLY A 279 -20.61 12.03 3.42
N THR A 280 -20.41 12.94 2.46
CA THR A 280 -20.72 12.71 1.04
C THR A 280 -19.88 11.58 0.46
N HIS A 281 -18.59 11.52 0.80
CA HIS A 281 -17.71 10.45 0.35
C HIS A 281 -18.12 9.08 0.93
N LEU A 282 -18.50 9.02 2.21
CA LEU A 282 -18.98 7.79 2.85
C LEU A 282 -20.24 7.25 2.17
N GLN A 283 -21.22 8.12 1.88
CA GLN A 283 -22.44 7.76 1.15
C GLN A 283 -22.14 7.28 -0.27
N THR A 284 -21.24 7.99 -0.97
CA THR A 284 -20.82 7.62 -2.32
C THR A 284 -20.11 6.26 -2.30
N TRP A 285 -19.19 6.05 -1.38
CA TRP A 285 -18.48 4.78 -1.22
C TRP A 285 -19.45 3.62 -1.04
N GLN A 286 -20.44 3.76 -0.15
CA GLN A 286 -21.44 2.73 0.12
C GLN A 286 -22.27 2.42 -1.14
N THR A 287 -22.73 3.46 -1.84
CA THR A 287 -23.50 3.32 -3.09
C THR A 287 -22.70 2.60 -4.18
N LEU A 288 -21.40 2.87 -4.28
CA LEU A 288 -20.52 2.21 -5.25
C LEU A 288 -20.18 0.77 -4.84
N PHE A 289 -20.02 0.51 -3.54
CA PHE A 289 -19.74 -0.81 -2.99
C PHE A 289 -20.92 -1.77 -3.19
N GLU A 290 -22.15 -1.32 -2.95
CA GLU A 290 -23.37 -2.14 -3.18
C GLU A 290 -23.52 -2.58 -4.66
N LYS A 291 -22.96 -1.81 -5.59
CA LYS A 291 -22.97 -2.10 -7.04
C LYS A 291 -21.79 -2.96 -7.49
N LEU A 292 -20.84 -3.26 -6.60
CA LEU A 292 -19.64 -4.01 -6.92
C LEU A 292 -19.97 -5.51 -7.04
N GLN A 293 -19.71 -6.10 -8.20
CA GLN A 293 -19.90 -7.53 -8.44
C GLN A 293 -18.61 -8.28 -8.11
N VAL A 294 -18.61 -9.09 -7.05
CA VAL A 294 -17.45 -9.88 -6.61
C VAL A 294 -17.87 -11.29 -6.22
N ASP A 295 -16.92 -12.21 -6.26
CA ASP A 295 -17.10 -13.57 -5.73
C ASP A 295 -17.03 -13.55 -4.20
N THR A 296 -18.21 -13.62 -3.56
CA THR A 296 -18.38 -13.57 -2.10
C THR A 296 -17.93 -14.86 -1.38
N THR A 297 -17.58 -15.91 -2.13
CA THR A 297 -17.13 -17.19 -1.56
C THR A 297 -15.65 -17.18 -1.15
N SER A 298 -14.88 -16.21 -1.62
CA SER A 298 -13.45 -16.07 -1.28
C SER A 298 -13.28 -15.62 0.18
N LEU A 299 -12.53 -16.40 0.97
CA LEU A 299 -12.17 -16.03 2.35
C LEU A 299 -11.42 -14.70 2.41
N LEU A 300 -10.55 -14.42 1.43
CA LEU A 300 -9.81 -13.16 1.32
C LEU A 300 -10.77 -11.98 1.08
N TYR A 301 -11.83 -12.19 0.30
CA TYR A 301 -12.84 -11.16 0.06
C TYR A 301 -13.62 -10.85 1.35
N GLN A 302 -14.11 -11.87 2.05
CA GLN A 302 -14.88 -11.71 3.30
C GLN A 302 -14.06 -10.98 4.37
N ALA A 303 -12.79 -11.34 4.46
CA ALA A 303 -11.76 -10.66 5.25
C ALA A 303 -11.71 -9.15 4.95
N GLN A 304 -11.44 -8.81 3.68
CA GLN A 304 -11.30 -7.43 3.22
C GLN A 304 -12.59 -6.63 3.39
N GLU A 305 -13.74 -7.23 3.12
CA GLU A 305 -15.06 -6.62 3.27
C GLU A 305 -15.33 -6.24 4.73
N ARG A 306 -15.11 -7.16 5.69
CA ARG A 306 -15.24 -6.86 7.12
C ARG A 306 -14.38 -5.68 7.54
N SER A 307 -13.12 -5.64 7.08
CA SER A 307 -12.20 -4.54 7.36
C SER A 307 -12.69 -3.19 6.80
N LEU A 308 -13.29 -3.18 5.62
CA LEU A 308 -13.84 -1.97 5.01
C LEU A 308 -15.08 -1.47 5.74
N PHE A 309 -16.03 -2.37 6.06
CA PHE A 309 -17.23 -1.99 6.81
C PHE A 309 -16.94 -1.55 8.24
N MET A 310 -15.93 -2.12 8.88
CA MET A 310 -15.47 -1.65 10.19
C MET A 310 -14.99 -0.20 10.12
N ARG A 311 -14.16 0.14 9.11
CA ARG A 311 -13.68 1.51 8.88
C ARG A 311 -14.82 2.46 8.53
N LEU A 312 -15.74 2.03 7.66
CA LEU A 312 -16.95 2.79 7.33
C LEU A 312 -17.74 3.16 8.60
N LYS A 313 -17.99 2.18 9.47
CA LYS A 313 -18.74 2.39 10.73
C LYS A 313 -18.00 3.34 11.67
N LEU A 314 -16.68 3.16 11.84
CA LEU A 314 -15.87 4.06 12.65
C LEU A 314 -15.92 5.48 12.11
N SER A 315 -15.78 5.67 10.79
CA SER A 315 -15.90 6.98 10.17
C SER A 315 -17.26 7.62 10.45
N TYR A 316 -18.39 6.93 10.26
CA TYR A 316 -19.70 7.49 10.60
C TYR A 316 -19.86 7.86 12.07
N LEU A 317 -19.29 7.07 12.99
CA LEU A 317 -19.32 7.37 14.42
C LEU A 317 -18.57 8.68 14.75
N GLU A 318 -17.40 8.91 14.13
CA GLU A 318 -16.64 10.16 14.30
C GLU A 318 -17.39 11.39 13.78
N LEU A 319 -18.22 11.23 12.74
CA LEU A 319 -19.08 12.30 12.22
C LEU A 319 -20.34 12.54 13.05
N SER A 320 -20.69 11.63 13.97
CA SER A 320 -21.88 11.78 14.81
C SER A 320 -21.60 12.66 16.04
N ALA A 321 -22.58 13.46 16.45
CA ALA A 321 -22.48 14.34 17.63
C ALA A 321 -22.28 13.56 18.95
N ASP A 322 -22.58 12.26 18.96
CA ASP A 322 -22.50 11.36 20.13
C ASP A 322 -21.09 10.79 20.37
N PHE A 323 -20.05 11.26 19.67
CA PHE A 323 -18.71 10.73 19.84
C PHE A 323 -18.11 11.07 21.23
N ARG A 324 -18.23 10.13 22.18
CA ARG A 324 -17.55 10.18 23.48
C ARG A 324 -16.07 9.85 23.31
N HIS A 325 -15.28 10.92 23.21
CA HIS A 325 -13.84 10.89 22.91
C HIS A 325 -13.05 9.90 23.80
N GLU A 326 -13.36 9.79 25.10
CA GLU A 326 -12.63 8.91 26.01
C GLU A 326 -12.99 7.41 25.88
N GLU A 327 -14.24 7.10 25.54
CA GLU A 327 -14.76 5.72 25.55
C GLU A 327 -14.33 4.95 24.29
N HIS A 328 -14.32 5.63 23.13
CA HIS A 328 -13.86 5.08 21.86
C HIS A 328 -12.36 5.24 21.64
N MET A 329 -11.70 6.17 22.37
CA MET A 329 -10.24 6.17 22.45
C MET A 329 -9.70 4.92 23.13
N GLY A 330 -10.46 4.22 23.97
CA GLY A 330 -10.09 2.87 24.43
C GLY A 330 -10.00 1.86 23.28
N THR A 331 -10.92 1.94 22.30
CA THR A 331 -10.94 1.12 21.08
C THR A 331 -9.85 1.56 20.10
N PHE A 332 -9.66 2.86 19.88
CA PHE A 332 -8.53 3.43 19.14
C PHE A 332 -7.18 3.16 19.84
N ARG A 333 -7.17 3.01 21.18
CA ARG A 333 -5.97 2.65 21.94
C ARG A 333 -5.74 1.14 22.03
N GLN A 334 -6.77 0.31 21.88
CA GLN A 334 -6.58 -1.11 21.56
C GLN A 334 -6.11 -1.27 20.10
N LEU A 335 -6.45 -0.32 19.24
CA LEU A 335 -5.80 -0.05 17.95
C LEU A 335 -4.45 0.72 18.09
N ARG A 336 -3.97 1.07 19.30
CA ARG A 336 -2.66 1.73 19.57
C ARG A 336 -1.49 0.84 19.18
N THR A 337 -1.72 -0.46 19.22
CA THR A 337 -0.81 -1.49 18.71
C THR A 337 -0.97 -1.70 17.20
N CYS A 338 -1.90 -1.01 16.51
CA CYS A 338 -2.25 -1.26 15.11
C CYS A 338 -1.51 -0.42 14.06
N ILE A 339 -0.66 0.55 14.42
CA ILE A 339 0.45 0.94 13.50
C ILE A 339 1.31 -0.30 13.22
N TYR A 340 1.45 -1.15 14.24
CA TYR A 340 2.21 -2.40 14.21
C TYR A 340 1.39 -3.65 13.88
N ALA A 341 0.05 -3.56 13.84
CA ALA A 341 -0.86 -4.70 13.71
C ALA A 341 -1.87 -4.54 12.57
N ASN A 342 -1.36 -4.53 11.33
CA ASN A 342 -2.04 -5.28 10.28
C ASN A 342 -1.79 -6.80 10.40
N ALA A 343 -0.91 -7.22 11.32
CA ALA A 343 -0.54 -8.60 11.60
C ALA A 343 -1.60 -9.49 12.29
N ILE A 344 -2.53 -8.93 13.07
CA ILE A 344 -3.37 -9.72 14.00
C ILE A 344 -4.85 -9.80 13.57
N LEU A 345 -5.34 -8.93 12.69
CA LEU A 345 -6.74 -8.99 12.25
C LEU A 345 -7.04 -10.10 11.23
N TYR A 346 -6.10 -11.02 10.96
CA TYR A 346 -6.30 -12.18 10.08
C TYR A 346 -5.91 -13.54 10.64
N ASN A 347 -5.56 -13.65 11.93
CA ASN A 347 -5.39 -14.97 12.56
C ASN A 347 -5.76 -14.92 14.05
N THR A 348 -7.06 -14.79 14.31
CA THR A 348 -7.77 -15.49 15.38
C THR A 348 -9.23 -15.62 14.99
#